data_AF-A0A183VAR3-F1
#
_entry.id   AF-A0A183VAR3-F1
#
_cell.length_a   1.000
_cell.length_b   1.000
_cell.length_c   1.000
_cell.angle_alpha   90.00
_cell.angle_beta   90.00
_cell.angle_gamma   90.00
#
_symmetry.space_group_name_H-M   'P 1'
#
loop_
_entity.id
_entity.type
_entity.pdbx_description
1 polymer ?
#
loop_
_entity_poly.entity_id
_entity_poly.type
_entity_poly.pdbx_seq_one_letter_code
_entity_poly.pdbx_strand_id
1 'polypeptide(L)'
;MYGSQSSGPPSLRGRQSSSAFTPTNRTRPSRLPTSAAKTSAGRTRNDPARFSYVGSSVSSAAPSSAIKRVSSFFKTPAKQMGFKDTRNLLDREVQAAMQRKVLNFLAAADYPQLNDRLLRCPTKAEFAQMFEFIVAQLDHHYSLEGKIEEEMPRLMRNLGYPVQLKPSTMQTIGATHTMPHLLGAITWLIDAINFADKISPQEMLLSSEDDGGQRRSLAYGYTIRCYKALGDLPGNAVDHSVLERESERLANILGAFSSPFFVSHSSAVQEENDELESATEELAAREEAANEEMAEIQKLVGDSQKLEVELATSKDDYAKVMEYQNELKAGIVNAQGKQV
;
A
#
# COMPACT_ATOMS: atom_id res chain seq x y z
N MET A 1 -100.03 -12.89 -14.65
CA MET A 1 -100.51 -14.24 -14.29
C MET A 1 -99.31 -15.08 -13.88
N TYR A 2 -99.44 -15.90 -12.81
CA TYR A 2 -98.57 -17.00 -12.30
C TYR A 2 -97.06 -16.96 -12.66
N GLY A 3 -96.10 -16.93 -11.72
CA GLY A 3 -95.93 -17.78 -10.52
C GLY A 3 -94.97 -18.94 -10.86
N SER A 4 -94.01 -19.42 -10.05
CA SER A 4 -93.69 -19.23 -8.62
C SER A 4 -92.25 -19.73 -8.31
N GLN A 5 -91.57 -19.17 -7.30
CA GLN A 5 -90.92 -19.84 -6.12
C GLN A 5 -90.03 -21.13 -6.27
N SER A 6 -89.02 -21.44 -5.44
CA SER A 6 -88.33 -20.73 -4.32
C SER A 6 -87.08 -21.48 -3.75
N SER A 7 -86.14 -20.71 -3.18
CA SER A 7 -85.32 -20.96 -1.95
C SER A 7 -84.69 -22.32 -1.53
N GLY A 8 -83.34 -22.35 -1.46
CA GLY A 8 -82.52 -22.70 -0.27
C GLY A 8 -82.36 -24.18 0.21
N PRO A 9 -81.61 -24.44 1.33
CA PRO A 9 -80.22 -23.98 1.58
C PRO A 9 -79.28 -25.18 2.04
N PRO A 10 -78.36 -25.15 3.05
CA PRO A 10 -77.04 -25.83 2.92
C PRO A 10 -76.75 -26.97 3.92
N SER A 11 -75.59 -27.65 3.80
CA SER A 11 -75.03 -28.47 4.91
C SER A 11 -73.51 -28.69 4.85
N LEU A 12 -72.88 -28.66 6.04
CA LEU A 12 -71.48 -29.00 6.31
C LEU A 12 -71.38 -30.45 6.85
N ARG A 13 -70.36 -31.20 6.42
CA ARG A 13 -69.72 -32.37 7.08
C ARG A 13 -68.63 -32.89 6.12
N GLY A 14 -67.45 -33.36 6.55
CA GLY A 14 -66.84 -33.36 7.87
C GLY A 14 -65.63 -34.32 7.90
N ARG A 15 -64.57 -33.94 8.61
CA ARG A 15 -63.53 -34.80 9.24
C ARG A 15 -63.30 -36.23 8.67
N GLN A 16 -62.06 -36.53 8.29
CA GLN A 16 -61.18 -37.36 9.15
C GLN A 16 -59.71 -37.38 8.72
N SER A 17 -58.85 -37.57 9.73
CA SER A 17 -57.42 -37.82 9.64
C SER A 17 -57.13 -39.31 9.83
N SER A 18 -56.13 -39.87 9.14
CA SER A 18 -55.39 -41.03 9.65
C SER A 18 -53.96 -41.04 9.10
N SER A 19 -53.08 -41.70 9.86
CA SER A 19 -51.62 -41.54 9.80
C SER A 19 -50.89 -42.76 9.28
N ALA A 20 -49.73 -42.51 8.64
CA ALA A 20 -48.51 -43.32 8.66
C ALA A 20 -48.55 -44.83 8.38
N PHE A 21 -47.73 -45.28 7.41
CA PHE A 21 -46.69 -46.27 7.70
C PHE A 21 -45.52 -46.22 6.70
N THR A 22 -44.31 -46.56 7.15
CA THR A 22 -43.08 -46.68 6.34
C THR A 22 -42.77 -48.15 6.02
N PRO A 23 -41.97 -48.42 4.97
CA PRO A 23 -40.65 -49.04 5.19
C PRO A 23 -39.53 -48.30 4.41
N THR A 24 -38.35 -48.00 4.98
CA THR A 24 -37.14 -48.86 5.10
C THR A 24 -36.66 -49.50 3.77
N ASN A 25 -35.38 -49.56 3.41
CA ASN A 25 -34.14 -49.50 4.20
C ASN A 25 -32.87 -49.22 3.33
N ARG A 26 -31.80 -48.64 3.91
CA ARG A 26 -30.34 -48.78 3.62
C ARG A 26 -29.80 -48.66 2.14
N THR A 27 -28.57 -48.23 1.85
CA THR A 27 -27.35 -48.01 2.68
C THR A 27 -26.46 -46.92 2.06
N ARG A 28 -25.83 -46.09 2.89
CA ARG A 28 -24.63 -45.26 2.58
C ARG A 28 -23.37 -46.18 2.65
N PRO A 29 -22.17 -45.80 2.13
CA PRO A 29 -21.34 -44.82 2.85
C PRO A 29 -20.49 -43.86 1.98
N SER A 30 -20.05 -42.80 2.63
CA SER A 30 -19.02 -41.84 2.18
C SER A 30 -17.60 -42.39 2.24
N ARG A 31 -16.67 -41.82 1.47
CA ARG A 31 -15.21 -41.91 1.74
C ARG A 31 -14.52 -40.54 1.62
N LEU A 32 -13.52 -40.36 2.49
CA LEU A 32 -12.62 -39.21 2.60
C LEU A 32 -11.53 -39.23 1.50
N PRO A 33 -10.82 -38.11 1.24
CA PRO A 33 -9.75 -38.08 0.26
C PRO A 33 -8.50 -38.81 0.77
N THR A 34 -7.85 -39.58 -0.10
CA THR A 34 -6.58 -40.25 0.19
C THR A 34 -5.43 -39.62 -0.61
N SER A 35 -4.32 -39.35 0.05
CA SER A 35 -3.06 -39.00 -0.62
C SER A 35 -2.55 -40.17 -1.47
N ALA A 36 -2.01 -39.86 -2.65
CA ALA A 36 -1.14 -40.77 -3.40
C ALA A 36 -0.22 -39.97 -4.32
N ALA A 37 1.01 -39.75 -3.89
CA ALA A 37 2.07 -39.39 -4.81
C ALA A 37 2.35 -40.61 -5.71
N LYS A 38 2.37 -40.40 -7.04
CA LYS A 38 3.00 -41.34 -7.97
C LYS A 38 3.84 -40.58 -9.00
N THR A 39 5.14 -40.78 -8.86
CA THR A 39 6.14 -40.56 -9.89
C THR A 39 5.81 -41.43 -11.12
N SER A 40 5.92 -40.85 -12.31
CA SER A 40 6.08 -41.61 -13.55
C SER A 40 7.11 -40.91 -14.42
N ALA A 41 8.34 -41.39 -14.35
CA ALA A 41 9.40 -41.00 -15.26
C ALA A 41 9.15 -41.60 -16.66
N GLY A 42 9.74 -40.96 -17.67
CA GLY A 42 10.04 -41.62 -18.95
C GLY A 42 9.02 -41.43 -20.07
N ARG A 43 9.23 -40.38 -20.87
CA ARG A 43 9.31 -40.56 -22.33
C ARG A 43 10.19 -39.50 -22.97
N THR A 44 11.31 -39.96 -23.50
CA THR A 44 12.23 -39.19 -24.34
C THR A 44 11.69 -39.10 -25.76
N ARG A 45 11.95 -37.99 -26.44
CA ARG A 45 12.25 -37.94 -27.88
C ARG A 45 12.98 -36.62 -28.19
N ASN A 46 14.06 -36.72 -28.95
CA ASN A 46 14.97 -35.62 -29.24
C ASN A 46 14.35 -34.65 -30.24
N ASP A 47 14.62 -33.35 -30.06
CA ASP A 47 14.63 -32.36 -31.13
C ASP A 47 15.92 -31.51 -31.00
N PRO A 48 16.92 -31.68 -31.90
CA PRO A 48 18.26 -31.13 -31.71
C PRO A 48 18.44 -29.79 -32.44
N ALA A 49 17.80 -28.71 -31.96
CA ALA A 49 17.98 -27.38 -32.56
C ALA A 49 17.80 -26.19 -31.59
N ARG A 50 18.78 -25.95 -30.70
CA ARG A 50 19.37 -24.60 -30.53
C ARG A 50 20.65 -24.59 -29.69
N PHE A 51 21.60 -23.83 -30.21
CA PHE A 51 22.99 -23.67 -29.77
C PHE A 51 23.10 -22.84 -28.48
N SER A 52 24.10 -23.11 -27.62
CA SER A 52 24.28 -22.47 -26.31
C SER A 52 25.75 -22.18 -25.97
N TYR A 53 26.06 -20.92 -25.66
CA TYR A 53 27.34 -20.34 -25.17
C TYR A 53 26.97 -18.95 -24.58
N VAL A 54 27.40 -18.42 -23.42
CA VAL A 54 28.24 -18.80 -22.24
C VAL A 54 27.57 -18.16 -21.00
N GLY A 55 27.67 -18.64 -19.75
CA GLY A 55 28.30 -19.85 -19.21
C GLY A 55 28.44 -19.82 -17.68
N SER A 56 29.35 -20.67 -17.18
CA SER A 56 29.86 -20.83 -15.80
C SER A 56 28.85 -21.08 -14.65
N SER A 57 28.82 -22.34 -14.22
CA SER A 57 28.28 -22.78 -12.93
C SER A 57 29.33 -22.68 -11.81
N VAL A 58 28.94 -22.15 -10.65
CA VAL A 58 29.53 -22.54 -9.36
C VAL A 58 28.42 -23.00 -8.42
N SER A 59 28.59 -24.18 -7.84
CA SER A 59 27.63 -24.80 -6.92
C SER A 59 28.17 -24.75 -5.50
N SER A 60 27.45 -24.10 -4.58
CA SER A 60 27.62 -24.28 -3.13
C SER A 60 26.25 -24.23 -2.45
N ALA A 61 26.13 -24.94 -1.32
CA ALA A 61 24.85 -25.37 -0.80
C ALA A 61 24.22 -24.42 0.25
N ALA A 62 22.87 -24.43 0.26
CA ALA A 62 21.98 -23.95 1.33
C ALA A 62 21.94 -22.43 1.63
N PRO A 63 20.93 -21.92 2.36
CA PRO A 63 19.62 -22.51 2.70
C PRO A 63 18.43 -21.72 2.09
N SER A 64 17.22 -22.25 2.27
CA SER A 64 15.97 -21.53 1.97
C SER A 64 15.80 -20.30 2.88
N SER A 65 15.81 -19.11 2.30
CA SER A 65 15.23 -17.91 2.92
C SER A 65 14.38 -17.14 1.91
N ALA A 66 13.18 -16.74 2.32
CA ALA A 66 12.19 -16.13 1.45
C ALA A 66 12.47 -14.65 1.21
N ILE A 67 13.51 -14.34 0.44
CA ILE A 67 13.79 -12.97 -0.04
C ILE A 67 12.71 -12.60 -1.06
N LYS A 68 11.68 -11.91 -0.57
CA LYS A 68 10.67 -11.27 -1.41
C LYS A 68 11.36 -10.20 -2.26
N ARG A 69 11.58 -10.48 -3.55
CA ARG A 69 11.98 -9.45 -4.52
C ARG A 69 10.84 -8.44 -4.67
N VAL A 70 10.93 -7.32 -3.96
CA VAL A 70 9.99 -6.19 -4.05
C VAL A 70 10.44 -5.25 -5.16
N SER A 71 10.18 -5.63 -6.41
CA SER A 71 10.40 -4.75 -7.57
C SER A 71 9.48 -5.13 -8.73
N SER A 72 8.25 -4.61 -8.70
CA SER A 72 7.32 -4.64 -9.83
C SER A 72 6.18 -3.65 -9.61
N PHE A 73 6.40 -2.39 -9.98
CA PHE A 73 5.37 -1.33 -9.92
C PHE A 73 4.18 -1.58 -10.87
N PHE A 74 4.31 -2.53 -11.80
CA PHE A 74 3.25 -2.98 -12.70
C PHE A 74 2.97 -4.49 -12.58
N LYS A 75 2.58 -4.95 -11.37
CA LYS A 75 1.84 -6.21 -11.25
C LYS A 75 0.35 -5.93 -11.21
N THR A 76 -0.37 -6.38 -12.23
CA THR A 76 -1.82 -6.53 -12.18
C THR A 76 -2.16 -7.39 -10.95
N PRO A 77 -3.00 -6.92 -10.01
CA PRO A 77 -3.22 -7.64 -8.76
C PRO A 77 -3.94 -8.96 -9.04
N ALA A 78 -3.34 -10.06 -8.58
CA ALA A 78 -3.94 -11.37 -8.66
C ALA A 78 -5.28 -11.38 -7.91
N LYS A 79 -6.37 -11.44 -8.69
CA LYS A 79 -7.75 -11.70 -8.24
C LYS A 79 -8.19 -10.85 -7.04
N GLN A 80 -8.70 -9.64 -7.30
CA GLN A 80 -9.42 -8.80 -6.33
C GLN A 80 -10.41 -9.62 -5.48
N MET A 81 -10.01 -10.01 -4.27
CA MET A 81 -10.84 -10.65 -3.27
C MET A 81 -10.78 -9.81 -2.01
N GLY A 82 -11.87 -9.10 -1.72
CA GLY A 82 -12.09 -8.47 -0.40
C GLY A 82 -11.98 -6.95 -0.31
N PHE A 83 -11.73 -6.20 -1.39
CA PHE A 83 -11.86 -4.73 -1.31
C PHE A 83 -13.32 -4.36 -1.03
N LYS A 84 -13.56 -3.81 0.16
CA LYS A 84 -14.85 -3.30 0.60
C LYS A 84 -14.81 -1.79 0.44
N ASP A 85 -15.73 -1.23 -0.35
CA ASP A 85 -15.86 0.22 -0.47
C ASP A 85 -16.16 0.83 0.90
N THR A 86 -15.31 1.77 1.33
CA THR A 86 -15.40 2.48 2.61
C THR A 86 -16.26 3.73 2.51
N ARG A 87 -16.55 4.20 1.29
CA ARG A 87 -17.45 5.31 1.05
C ARG A 87 -18.86 4.83 1.41
N ASN A 88 -19.53 5.52 2.32
CA ASN A 88 -20.88 5.13 2.75
C ASN A 88 -21.92 5.52 1.69
N LEU A 89 -21.91 4.84 0.53
CA LEU A 89 -22.66 5.25 -0.66
C LEU A 89 -24.19 5.26 -0.46
N LEU A 90 -24.71 4.57 0.56
CA LEU A 90 -26.14 4.59 0.88
C LEU A 90 -26.57 5.80 1.72
N ASP A 91 -25.62 6.56 2.27
CA ASP A 91 -25.94 7.79 2.99
C ASP A 91 -26.36 8.93 2.05
N ARG A 92 -27.35 9.72 2.51
CA ARG A 92 -27.97 10.79 1.74
C ARG A 92 -27.07 12.01 1.60
N GLU A 93 -26.26 12.34 2.61
CA GLU A 93 -25.35 13.48 2.56
C GLU A 93 -24.18 13.17 1.61
N VAL A 94 -23.60 11.97 1.73
CA VAL A 94 -22.58 11.46 0.79
C VAL A 94 -23.12 11.45 -0.65
N GLN A 95 -24.35 10.98 -0.89
CA GLN A 95 -24.97 11.05 -2.21
C GLN A 95 -25.13 12.48 -2.73
N ALA A 96 -25.61 13.41 -1.90
CA ALA A 96 -25.78 14.81 -2.31
C ALA A 96 -24.42 15.50 -2.61
N ALA A 97 -23.38 15.18 -1.84
CA ALA A 97 -22.02 15.66 -2.09
C ALA A 97 -21.45 15.09 -3.41
N MET A 98 -21.63 13.80 -3.67
CA MET A 98 -21.24 13.16 -4.94
C MET A 98 -22.01 13.76 -6.12
N GLN A 99 -23.32 14.00 -6.00
CA GLN A 99 -24.12 14.63 -7.07
C GLN A 99 -23.60 16.03 -7.39
N ARG A 100 -23.40 16.87 -6.37
CA ARG A 100 -22.85 18.23 -6.54
C ARG A 100 -21.48 18.21 -7.21
N LYS A 101 -20.61 17.27 -6.84
CA LYS A 101 -19.28 17.10 -7.44
C LYS A 101 -19.34 16.81 -8.94
N VAL A 102 -20.24 15.92 -9.36
CA VAL A 102 -20.44 15.61 -10.79
C VAL A 102 -21.03 16.80 -11.53
N LEU A 103 -22.04 17.50 -10.98
CA LEU A 103 -22.58 18.72 -11.60
C LEU A 103 -21.51 19.80 -11.77
N ASN A 104 -20.71 20.06 -10.75
CA ASN A 104 -19.65 21.08 -10.81
C ASN A 104 -18.60 20.74 -11.86
N PHE A 105 -18.23 19.46 -12.01
CA PHE A 105 -17.29 19.02 -13.04
C PHE A 105 -17.88 19.16 -14.45
N LEU A 106 -19.10 18.68 -14.65
CA LEU A 106 -19.79 18.80 -15.94
C LEU A 106 -20.06 20.28 -16.33
N ALA A 107 -20.31 21.15 -15.36
CA ALA A 107 -20.45 22.59 -15.58
C ALA A 107 -19.11 23.28 -15.90
N ALA A 108 -18.00 22.87 -15.25
CA ALA A 108 -16.68 23.41 -15.54
C ALA A 108 -16.12 22.96 -16.91
N ALA A 109 -16.62 21.85 -17.45
CA ALA A 109 -16.25 21.32 -18.76
C ALA A 109 -17.24 21.69 -19.89
N ASP A 110 -18.21 22.58 -19.64
CA ASP A 110 -19.23 23.00 -20.61
C ASP A 110 -20.12 21.86 -21.17
N TYR A 111 -20.55 20.91 -20.32
CA TYR A 111 -21.45 19.83 -20.74
C TYR A 111 -22.83 20.34 -21.22
N PRO A 112 -23.27 20.03 -22.45
CA PRO A 112 -24.43 20.69 -23.07
C PRO A 112 -25.80 20.27 -22.51
N GLN A 113 -25.89 19.22 -21.69
CA GLN A 113 -27.16 18.68 -21.19
C GLN A 113 -27.25 18.64 -19.65
N LEU A 114 -26.82 19.71 -18.98
CA LEU A 114 -26.92 19.84 -17.53
C LEU A 114 -28.38 19.93 -17.04
N ASN A 115 -28.78 19.03 -16.16
CA ASN A 115 -30.10 19.02 -15.51
C ASN A 115 -30.00 18.31 -14.15
N ASP A 116 -30.59 18.88 -13.09
CA ASP A 116 -30.62 18.28 -11.74
C ASP A 116 -31.24 16.87 -11.70
N ARG A 117 -32.12 16.54 -12.64
CA ARG A 117 -32.70 15.19 -12.79
C ARG A 117 -31.65 14.15 -13.21
N LEU A 118 -30.66 14.57 -14.00
CA LEU A 118 -29.70 13.71 -14.70
C LEU A 118 -28.89 12.82 -13.74
N LEU A 119 -28.65 13.26 -12.51
CA LEU A 119 -27.88 12.49 -11.51
C LEU A 119 -28.74 11.79 -10.46
N ARG A 120 -30.06 11.99 -10.47
CA ARG A 120 -30.99 11.25 -9.61
C ARG A 120 -31.48 9.99 -10.30
N CYS A 121 -32.05 10.15 -11.49
CA CYS A 121 -32.58 9.06 -12.31
C CYS A 121 -32.26 9.29 -13.80
N PRO A 122 -31.00 9.15 -14.24
CA PRO A 122 -30.69 9.18 -15.66
C PRO A 122 -31.32 7.98 -16.38
N THR A 123 -31.75 8.19 -17.62
CA THR A 123 -31.92 7.11 -18.58
C THR A 123 -30.56 6.51 -18.95
N LYS A 124 -30.57 5.28 -19.48
CA LYS A 124 -29.34 4.61 -19.93
C LYS A 124 -28.58 5.38 -21.02
N ALA A 125 -29.28 6.13 -21.88
CA ALA A 125 -28.68 6.97 -22.92
C ALA A 125 -28.02 8.22 -22.32
N GLU A 126 -28.76 8.96 -21.47
CA GLU A 126 -28.22 10.12 -20.73
C GLU A 126 -26.97 9.75 -19.90
N PHE A 127 -26.98 8.59 -19.23
CA PHE A 127 -25.82 8.10 -18.47
C PHE A 127 -24.63 7.72 -19.36
N ALA A 128 -24.88 7.09 -20.52
CA ALA A 128 -23.85 6.73 -21.46
C ALA A 128 -23.14 7.97 -22.04
N GLN A 129 -23.90 8.99 -22.46
CA GLN A 129 -23.37 10.26 -22.96
C GLN A 129 -22.58 11.02 -21.89
N MET A 130 -23.05 11.02 -20.64
CA MET A 130 -22.31 11.60 -19.52
C MET A 130 -20.99 10.85 -19.26
N PHE A 131 -21.01 9.51 -19.26
CA PHE A 131 -19.81 8.71 -19.04
C PHE A 131 -18.78 8.92 -20.16
N GLU A 132 -19.22 8.85 -21.41
CA GLU A 132 -18.41 9.11 -22.61
C GLU A 132 -17.77 10.49 -22.55
N PHE A 133 -18.55 11.54 -22.23
CA PHE A 133 -18.04 12.90 -22.09
C PHE A 133 -17.00 13.06 -20.95
N ILE A 134 -17.17 12.36 -19.83
CA ILE A 134 -16.19 12.38 -18.74
C ILE A 134 -14.90 11.64 -19.13
N VAL A 135 -15.00 10.51 -19.84
CA VAL A 135 -13.81 9.81 -20.37
C VAL A 135 -13.11 10.62 -21.47
N ALA A 136 -13.85 11.41 -22.26
CA ALA A 136 -13.29 12.29 -23.28
C ALA A 136 -12.39 13.43 -22.72
N GLN A 137 -12.42 13.64 -21.40
CA GLN A 137 -11.47 14.53 -20.69
C GLN A 137 -10.11 13.86 -20.42
N LEU A 138 -10.02 12.52 -20.48
CA LEU A 138 -8.76 11.77 -20.46
C LEU A 138 -8.20 11.55 -21.88
N ASP A 139 -9.09 11.26 -22.82
CA ASP A 139 -8.74 10.94 -24.22
C ASP A 139 -9.79 11.58 -25.16
N HIS A 140 -9.41 12.66 -25.82
CA HIS A 140 -10.29 13.41 -26.73
C HIS A 140 -10.76 12.61 -27.96
N HIS A 141 -10.17 11.44 -28.23
CA HIS A 141 -10.59 10.53 -29.29
C HIS A 141 -11.48 9.37 -28.78
N TYR A 142 -11.77 9.32 -27.47
CA TYR A 142 -12.65 8.30 -26.92
C TYR A 142 -14.09 8.44 -27.45
N SER A 143 -14.60 7.34 -27.97
CA SER A 143 -15.99 7.16 -28.39
C SER A 143 -16.50 5.84 -27.80
N LEU A 144 -17.75 5.82 -27.34
CA LEU A 144 -18.33 4.64 -26.68
C LEU A 144 -18.71 3.57 -27.72
N GLU A 145 -17.73 2.75 -28.12
CA GLU A 145 -17.94 1.63 -29.04
C GLU A 145 -18.74 0.48 -28.39
N GLY A 146 -20.06 0.59 -28.42
CA GLY A 146 -20.99 -0.50 -28.13
C GLY A 146 -21.84 -0.30 -26.87
N LYS A 147 -21.90 -1.32 -26.00
CA LYS A 147 -22.80 -1.30 -24.83
C LYS A 147 -22.05 -0.80 -23.59
N ILE A 148 -22.59 0.23 -22.95
CA ILE A 148 -22.15 0.73 -21.63
C ILE A 148 -22.05 -0.36 -20.55
N GLU A 149 -22.83 -1.45 -20.68
CA GLU A 149 -22.80 -2.61 -19.77
C GLU A 149 -21.49 -3.41 -19.80
N GLU A 150 -20.76 -3.33 -20.90
CA GLU A 150 -19.51 -4.06 -21.15
C GLU A 150 -18.32 -3.09 -21.08
N GLU A 151 -18.45 -1.92 -21.71
CA GLU A 151 -17.37 -0.93 -21.79
C GLU A 151 -17.07 -0.21 -20.48
N MET A 152 -18.06 0.25 -19.70
CA MET A 152 -17.77 0.91 -18.42
C MET A 152 -17.05 -0.02 -17.43
N PRO A 153 -17.49 -1.27 -17.18
CA PRO A 153 -16.74 -2.19 -16.31
C PRO A 153 -15.34 -2.57 -16.83
N ARG A 154 -15.12 -2.56 -18.15
CA ARG A 154 -13.82 -2.80 -18.78
C ARG A 154 -12.88 -1.60 -18.57
N LEU A 155 -13.33 -0.40 -18.91
CA LEU A 155 -12.55 0.84 -18.80
C LEU A 155 -12.19 1.14 -17.34
N MET A 156 -13.16 1.07 -16.43
CA MET A 156 -12.91 1.28 -14.99
C MET A 156 -11.88 0.27 -14.44
N ARG A 157 -11.89 -0.99 -14.90
CA ARG A 157 -10.89 -1.99 -14.50
C ARG A 157 -9.50 -1.65 -15.04
N ASN A 158 -9.40 -1.20 -16.29
CA ASN A 158 -8.13 -0.80 -16.91
C ASN A 158 -7.50 0.41 -16.21
N LEU A 159 -8.32 1.37 -15.76
CA LEU A 159 -7.90 2.50 -14.93
C LEU A 159 -7.57 2.12 -13.47
N GLY A 160 -7.76 0.86 -13.07
CA GLY A 160 -7.43 0.38 -11.72
C GLY A 160 -8.50 0.61 -10.65
N TYR A 161 -9.76 0.84 -11.02
CA TYR A 161 -10.86 1.02 -10.06
C TYR A 161 -10.97 -0.16 -9.08
N PRO A 162 -10.95 0.09 -7.75
CA PRO A 162 -10.81 -0.99 -6.76
C PRO A 162 -12.10 -1.80 -6.52
N VAL A 163 -13.27 -1.31 -6.97
CA VAL A 163 -14.58 -1.99 -6.78
C VAL A 163 -15.03 -2.65 -8.09
N GLN A 164 -15.40 -3.93 -8.03
CA GLN A 164 -15.90 -4.65 -9.21
C GLN A 164 -17.30 -4.18 -9.63
N LEU A 165 -17.37 -3.50 -10.77
CA LEU A 165 -18.62 -3.22 -11.46
C LEU A 165 -19.09 -4.45 -12.24
N LYS A 166 -20.36 -4.84 -12.07
CA LYS A 166 -20.99 -5.94 -12.80
C LYS A 166 -21.87 -5.38 -13.93
N PRO A 167 -21.98 -6.06 -15.09
CA PRO A 167 -22.88 -5.63 -16.17
C PRO A 167 -24.34 -5.43 -15.72
N SER A 168 -24.83 -6.25 -14.77
CA SER A 168 -26.19 -6.12 -14.21
C SER A 168 -26.41 -4.81 -13.43
N THR A 169 -25.36 -4.19 -12.89
CA THR A 169 -25.45 -2.84 -12.28
C THR A 169 -25.71 -1.76 -13.33
N MET A 170 -25.26 -1.98 -14.57
CA MET A 170 -25.48 -1.08 -15.72
C MET A 170 -26.84 -1.31 -16.41
N GLN A 171 -27.45 -2.48 -16.22
CA GLN A 171 -28.84 -2.74 -16.65
C GLN A 171 -29.87 -2.01 -15.80
N THR A 172 -29.47 -1.56 -14.60
CA THR A 172 -30.32 -0.95 -13.57
C THR A 172 -29.86 0.47 -13.22
N ILE A 173 -29.34 1.21 -14.20
CA ILE A 173 -29.03 2.64 -14.09
C ILE A 173 -30.28 3.40 -13.62
N GLY A 174 -30.09 4.33 -12.68
CA GLY A 174 -31.17 5.15 -12.11
C GLY A 174 -32.02 4.47 -11.02
N ALA A 175 -31.80 3.20 -10.66
CA ALA A 175 -32.47 2.58 -9.52
C ALA A 175 -31.83 2.98 -8.18
N THR A 176 -32.64 3.13 -7.12
CA THR A 176 -32.27 3.75 -5.84
C THR A 176 -31.05 3.11 -5.15
N HIS A 177 -30.86 1.80 -5.28
CA HIS A 177 -29.74 1.09 -4.65
C HIS A 177 -28.50 0.94 -5.55
N THR A 178 -28.62 1.15 -6.86
CA THR A 178 -27.54 0.97 -7.84
C THR A 178 -26.93 2.30 -8.25
N MET A 179 -27.74 3.34 -8.42
CA MET A 179 -27.28 4.68 -8.78
C MET A 179 -26.19 5.24 -7.85
N PRO A 180 -26.23 5.05 -6.51
CA PRO A 180 -25.14 5.51 -5.65
C PRO A 180 -23.80 4.79 -5.90
N HIS A 181 -23.83 3.52 -6.32
CA HIS A 181 -22.63 2.76 -6.71
C HIS A 181 -22.05 3.24 -8.04
N LEU A 182 -22.91 3.60 -9.00
CA LEU A 182 -22.51 4.20 -10.27
C LEU A 182 -21.94 5.61 -10.07
N LEU A 183 -22.57 6.41 -9.22
CA LEU A 183 -22.12 7.75 -8.87
C LEU A 183 -20.79 7.72 -8.09
N GLY A 184 -20.58 6.72 -7.23
CA GLY A 184 -19.29 6.42 -6.62
C GLY A 184 -18.20 6.06 -7.64
N ALA A 185 -18.55 5.37 -8.73
CA ALA A 185 -17.60 5.09 -9.82
C ALA A 185 -17.27 6.37 -10.62
N ILE A 186 -18.27 7.16 -11.00
CA ILE A 186 -18.07 8.43 -11.74
C ILE A 186 -17.27 9.45 -10.91
N THR A 187 -17.58 9.62 -9.63
CA THR A 187 -16.84 10.56 -8.78
C THR A 187 -15.38 10.15 -8.59
N TRP A 188 -15.09 8.84 -8.51
CA TRP A 188 -13.70 8.35 -8.52
C TRP A 188 -13.00 8.61 -9.85
N LEU A 189 -13.70 8.48 -10.98
CA LEU A 189 -13.14 8.78 -12.31
C LEU A 189 -12.81 10.27 -12.45
N ILE A 190 -13.69 11.15 -11.98
CA ILE A 190 -13.44 12.60 -11.89
C ILE A 190 -12.24 12.91 -10.98
N ASP A 191 -12.09 12.21 -9.85
CA ASP A 191 -10.91 12.35 -8.99
C ASP A 191 -9.63 11.88 -9.68
N ALA A 192 -9.69 10.78 -10.44
CA ALA A 192 -8.55 10.30 -11.23
C ALA A 192 -8.15 11.29 -12.33
N ILE A 193 -9.12 11.92 -13.02
CA ILE A 193 -8.89 13.00 -14.00
C ILE A 193 -8.21 14.20 -13.33
N ASN A 194 -8.81 14.73 -12.26
CA ASN A 194 -8.28 15.87 -11.53
C ASN A 194 -6.93 15.61 -10.84
N PHE A 195 -6.57 14.34 -10.61
CA PHE A 195 -5.27 13.93 -10.10
C PHE A 195 -4.24 13.83 -11.24
N ALA A 196 -4.61 13.23 -12.38
CA ALA A 196 -3.76 13.14 -13.56
C ALA A 196 -3.35 14.53 -14.10
N ASP A 197 -4.31 15.47 -14.18
CA ASP A 197 -4.07 16.86 -14.61
C ASP A 197 -3.07 17.61 -13.70
N LYS A 198 -3.04 17.25 -12.41
CA LYS A 198 -2.11 17.83 -11.43
C LYS A 198 -0.74 17.17 -11.41
N ILE A 199 -0.57 15.99 -12.02
CA ILE A 199 0.75 15.34 -12.09
C ILE A 199 1.51 15.95 -13.26
N SER A 200 2.39 16.90 -12.95
CA SER A 200 3.46 17.31 -13.86
C SER A 200 4.46 16.15 -14.01
N PRO A 201 4.71 15.62 -15.23
CA PRO A 201 5.75 14.61 -15.45
C PRO A 201 7.12 15.09 -14.98
N GLN A 202 7.39 16.39 -15.08
CA GLN A 202 8.62 17.02 -14.59
C GLN A 202 8.73 16.99 -13.07
N GLU A 203 7.63 17.17 -12.33
CA GLU A 203 7.64 17.07 -10.86
C GLU A 203 7.89 15.63 -10.40
N MET A 204 7.28 14.64 -11.07
CA MET A 204 7.56 13.21 -10.81
C MET A 204 9.02 12.82 -11.12
N LEU A 205 9.67 13.49 -12.08
CA LEU A 205 11.09 13.29 -12.37
C LEU A 205 12.02 14.01 -11.37
N LEU A 206 11.53 15.07 -10.70
CA LEU A 206 12.23 15.84 -9.68
C LEU A 206 12.04 15.28 -8.25
N SER A 207 10.94 14.57 -7.98
CA SER A 207 10.58 14.02 -6.66
C SER A 207 11.38 12.79 -6.24
N SER A 208 12.43 12.46 -6.98
CA SER A 208 13.35 11.35 -6.72
C SER A 208 14.41 11.75 -5.69
N GLU A 209 14.66 10.89 -4.71
CA GLU A 209 15.61 11.17 -3.62
C GLU A 209 17.10 11.23 -4.06
N ASP A 210 17.41 10.82 -5.30
CA ASP A 210 18.74 11.00 -5.88
C ASP A 210 18.90 12.34 -6.61
N ASP A 211 20.11 12.90 -6.51
CA ASP A 211 20.62 14.09 -7.21
C ASP A 211 20.48 14.03 -8.77
N GLY A 212 20.05 12.89 -9.33
CA GLY A 212 19.70 12.74 -10.73
C GLY A 212 18.38 13.41 -11.16
N GLY A 213 17.54 13.89 -10.23
CA GLY A 213 16.19 14.40 -10.55
C GLY A 213 16.18 15.56 -11.55
N GLN A 214 17.01 16.58 -11.30
CA GLN A 214 17.16 17.75 -12.16
C GLN A 214 17.72 17.35 -13.54
N ARG A 215 18.69 16.43 -13.57
CA ARG A 215 19.27 15.91 -14.82
C ARG A 215 18.22 15.17 -15.66
N ARG A 216 17.38 14.34 -15.04
CA ARG A 216 16.25 13.65 -15.72
C ARG A 216 15.19 14.62 -16.23
N SER A 217 14.82 15.62 -15.43
CA SER A 217 13.84 16.64 -15.83
C SER A 217 14.33 17.47 -17.03
N LEU A 218 15.61 17.88 -17.03
CA LEU A 218 16.24 18.55 -18.17
C LEU A 218 16.30 17.66 -19.42
N ALA A 219 16.71 16.40 -19.27
CA ALA A 219 16.76 15.43 -20.36
C ALA A 219 15.38 15.17 -20.97
N TYR A 220 14.35 14.98 -20.14
CA TYR A 220 12.95 14.83 -20.57
C TYR A 220 12.45 16.09 -21.30
N GLY A 221 12.74 17.28 -20.76
CA GLY A 221 12.39 18.54 -21.42
C GLY A 221 13.03 18.68 -22.81
N TYR A 222 14.31 18.29 -22.94
CA TYR A 222 15.02 18.27 -24.22
C TYR A 222 14.41 17.26 -25.20
N THR A 223 14.22 15.99 -24.80
CA THR A 223 13.69 14.96 -25.71
C THR A 223 12.28 15.28 -26.18
N ILE A 224 11.40 15.81 -25.31
CA ILE A 224 10.05 16.24 -25.68
C ILE A 224 10.07 17.41 -26.67
N ARG A 225 10.97 18.39 -26.53
CA ARG A 225 11.06 19.51 -27.48
C ARG A 225 11.58 19.05 -28.85
N CYS A 226 12.63 18.23 -28.87
CA CYS A 226 13.14 17.64 -30.11
C CYS A 226 12.09 16.74 -30.79
N TYR A 227 11.33 15.95 -30.02
CA TYR A 227 10.24 15.11 -30.54
C TYR A 227 9.07 15.94 -31.08
N LYS A 228 8.63 16.99 -30.38
CA LYS A 228 7.58 17.89 -30.88
C LYS A 228 7.99 18.63 -32.16
N ALA A 229 9.27 19.00 -32.28
CA ALA A 229 9.79 19.68 -33.46
C ALA A 229 10.08 18.74 -34.64
N LEU A 230 10.17 17.43 -34.41
CA LEU A 230 10.16 16.40 -35.46
C LEU A 230 8.77 16.30 -36.14
N GLY A 231 7.70 16.45 -35.36
CA GLY A 231 6.31 16.49 -35.83
C GLY A 231 5.77 15.16 -36.39
N ASP A 232 4.50 15.15 -36.77
CA ASP A 232 3.81 14.00 -37.38
C ASP A 232 4.13 13.85 -38.90
N LEU A 233 5.37 14.06 -39.32
CA LEU A 233 5.77 13.92 -40.72
C LEU A 233 6.35 12.51 -41.01
N PRO A 234 5.61 11.61 -41.68
CA PRO A 234 6.17 10.35 -42.14
C PRO A 234 7.21 10.60 -43.26
N GLY A 235 8.49 10.40 -42.92
CA GLY A 235 9.55 10.19 -43.91
C GLY A 235 10.27 11.45 -44.43
N ASN A 236 10.14 12.61 -43.79
CA ASN A 236 11.00 13.75 -44.11
C ASN A 236 12.29 13.74 -43.28
N ALA A 237 13.40 14.21 -43.86
CA ALA A 237 14.69 14.25 -43.16
C ALA A 237 14.61 15.16 -41.93
N VAL A 238 15.11 14.66 -40.78
CA VAL A 238 15.17 15.44 -39.54
C VAL A 238 16.04 16.68 -39.78
N ASP A 239 15.48 17.87 -39.58
CA ASP A 239 16.27 19.11 -39.62
C ASP A 239 17.22 19.13 -38.42
N HIS A 240 18.48 18.77 -38.67
CA HIS A 240 19.52 18.71 -37.65
C HIS A 240 19.73 20.06 -36.93
N SER A 241 19.41 21.19 -37.56
CA SER A 241 19.53 22.53 -36.93
C SER A 241 18.60 22.71 -35.73
N VAL A 242 17.51 21.93 -35.65
CA VAL A 242 16.59 21.91 -34.51
C VAL A 242 17.21 21.21 -33.31
N LEU A 243 17.87 20.07 -33.54
CA LEU A 243 18.61 19.33 -32.52
C LEU A 243 19.81 20.13 -32.01
N GLU A 244 20.55 20.77 -32.92
CA GLU A 244 21.66 21.67 -32.58
C GLU A 244 21.18 22.78 -31.64
N ARG A 245 20.16 23.56 -32.04
CA ARG A 245 19.60 24.66 -31.23
C ARG A 245 19.14 24.24 -29.83
N GLU A 246 18.46 23.10 -29.71
CA GLU A 246 18.01 22.60 -28.39
C GLU A 246 19.15 21.96 -27.57
N SER A 247 20.19 21.43 -28.22
CA SER A 247 21.40 20.95 -27.53
C SER A 247 22.28 22.09 -27.03
N GLU A 248 22.44 23.18 -27.80
CA GLU A 248 23.06 24.44 -27.34
C GLU A 248 22.32 25.02 -26.15
N ARG A 249 20.98 25.04 -26.19
CA ARG A 249 20.14 25.48 -25.07
C ARG A 249 20.36 24.64 -23.81
N LEU A 250 20.42 23.31 -23.94
CA LEU A 250 20.70 22.41 -22.82
C LEU A 250 22.13 22.60 -22.30
N ALA A 251 23.11 22.77 -23.19
CA ALA A 251 24.49 23.05 -22.83
C ALA A 251 24.65 24.40 -22.10
N ASN A 252 23.91 25.44 -22.49
CA ASN A 252 23.88 26.73 -21.79
C ASN A 252 23.28 26.61 -20.38
N ILE A 253 22.22 25.82 -20.21
CA ILE A 253 21.62 25.57 -18.89
C ILE A 253 22.61 24.79 -17.99
N LEU A 254 23.21 23.70 -18.50
CA LEU A 254 24.20 22.93 -17.75
C LEU A 254 25.49 23.73 -17.48
N GLY A 255 25.92 24.58 -18.41
CA GLY A 255 27.04 25.49 -18.25
C GLY A 255 26.80 26.55 -17.17
N ALA A 256 25.55 27.01 -17.00
CA ALA A 256 25.16 27.86 -15.88
C ALA A 256 25.23 27.14 -14.52
N PHE A 257 24.95 25.83 -14.47
CA PHE A 257 25.22 24.99 -13.29
C PHE A 257 26.72 24.72 -13.08
N SER A 258 27.54 24.78 -14.15
CA SER A 258 28.99 24.73 -14.06
C SER A 258 29.65 26.08 -13.73
N SER A 259 28.84 27.10 -13.40
CA SER A 259 29.31 28.42 -12.97
C SER A 259 30.19 28.33 -11.71
N PRO A 260 31.25 29.16 -11.58
CA PRO A 260 32.11 29.17 -10.40
C PRO A 260 31.36 29.37 -9.08
N PHE A 261 30.16 29.99 -9.10
CA PHE A 261 29.29 30.08 -7.92
C PHE A 261 28.84 28.72 -7.38
N PHE A 262 28.46 27.79 -8.26
CA PHE A 262 27.99 26.45 -7.89
C PHE A 262 29.16 25.51 -7.57
N VAL A 263 30.27 25.63 -8.31
CA VAL A 263 31.53 24.92 -8.00
C VAL A 263 32.05 25.32 -6.61
N SER A 264 32.00 26.61 -6.26
CA SER A 264 32.37 27.09 -4.93
C SER A 264 31.47 26.53 -3.82
N HIS A 265 30.15 26.41 -4.07
CA HIS A 265 29.24 25.76 -3.12
C HIS A 265 29.56 24.27 -2.95
N SER A 266 29.80 23.55 -4.05
CA SER A 266 30.18 22.14 -3.98
C SER A 266 31.49 21.93 -3.23
N SER A 267 32.45 22.85 -3.33
CA SER A 267 33.71 22.79 -2.59
C SER A 267 33.50 23.06 -1.10
N ALA A 268 32.69 24.06 -0.74
CA ALA A 268 32.41 24.41 0.65
C ALA A 268 31.63 23.31 1.38
N VAL A 269 30.66 22.67 0.71
CA VAL A 269 29.94 21.51 1.27
C VAL A 269 30.84 20.29 1.42
N GLN A 270 31.85 20.12 0.56
CA GLN A 270 32.85 19.06 0.74
C GLN A 270 33.72 19.33 1.98
N GLU A 271 34.19 20.58 2.14
CA GLU A 271 35.00 21.00 3.29
C GLU A 271 34.21 20.85 4.62
N GLU A 272 32.92 21.22 4.65
CA GLU A 272 32.04 20.99 5.81
C GLU A 272 31.82 19.50 6.12
N ASN A 273 31.72 18.63 5.12
CA ASN A 273 31.64 17.18 5.32
C ASN A 273 32.94 16.60 5.88
N ASP A 274 34.10 17.01 5.33
CA ASP A 274 35.42 16.56 5.77
C ASP A 274 35.70 17.03 7.23
N GLU A 275 35.27 18.25 7.60
CA GLU A 275 35.30 18.75 8.98
C GLU A 275 34.38 17.95 9.92
N LEU A 276 33.16 17.64 9.48
CA LEU A 276 32.20 16.84 10.27
C LEU A 276 32.69 15.40 10.48
N GLU A 277 33.26 14.75 9.46
CA GLU A 277 33.81 13.40 9.57
C GLU A 277 34.94 13.37 10.62
N SER A 278 35.90 14.30 10.55
CA SER A 278 36.96 14.50 11.54
C SER A 278 36.42 14.73 12.96
N ALA A 279 35.39 15.59 13.12
CA ALA A 279 34.75 15.84 14.41
C ALA A 279 34.03 14.60 14.97
N THR A 280 33.45 13.75 14.11
CA THR A 280 32.85 12.47 14.55
C THR A 280 33.90 11.44 14.96
N GLU A 281 35.07 11.40 14.32
CA GLU A 281 36.18 10.55 14.74
C GLU A 281 36.73 10.99 16.11
N GLU A 282 36.91 12.30 16.35
CA GLU A 282 37.33 12.81 17.67
C GLU A 282 36.30 12.47 18.77
N LEU A 283 35.00 12.65 18.48
CA LEU A 283 33.93 12.29 19.41
C LEU A 283 33.88 10.80 19.70
N ALA A 284 34.07 9.93 18.70
CA ALA A 284 34.11 8.48 18.89
C ALA A 284 35.30 8.06 19.77
N ALA A 285 36.50 8.61 19.53
CA ALA A 285 37.67 8.35 20.38
C ALA A 285 37.45 8.85 21.82
N ARG A 286 36.74 9.98 22.00
CA ARG A 286 36.39 10.52 23.32
C ARG A 286 35.33 9.68 24.03
N GLU A 287 34.37 9.11 23.30
CA GLU A 287 33.37 8.19 23.83
C GLU A 287 34.00 6.85 24.25
N GLU A 288 34.96 6.33 23.48
CA GLU A 288 35.73 5.14 23.85
C GLU A 288 36.50 5.36 25.17
N ALA A 289 37.26 6.45 25.28
CA ALA A 289 37.98 6.81 26.50
C ALA A 289 37.05 7.01 27.72
N ALA A 290 35.88 7.63 27.53
CA ALA A 290 34.89 7.79 28.59
C ALA A 290 34.27 6.45 29.03
N ASN A 291 34.07 5.50 28.11
CA ASN A 291 33.60 4.16 28.41
C ASN A 291 34.65 3.33 29.18
N GLU A 292 35.93 3.49 28.88
CA GLU A 292 37.03 2.91 29.67
C GLU A 292 37.04 3.46 31.10
N GLU A 293 36.95 4.79 31.28
CA GLU A 293 36.88 5.43 32.60
C GLU A 293 35.64 4.96 33.39
N MET A 294 34.46 4.87 32.75
CA MET A 294 33.27 4.32 33.39
C MET A 294 33.44 2.86 33.83
N ALA A 295 34.14 2.03 33.05
CA ALA A 295 34.41 0.64 33.41
C ALA A 295 35.35 0.54 34.63
N GLU A 296 36.36 1.42 34.73
CA GLU A 296 37.21 1.52 35.92
C GLU A 296 36.43 2.00 37.15
N ILE A 297 35.59 3.04 37.01
CA ILE A 297 34.72 3.53 38.09
C ILE A 297 33.77 2.44 38.58
N GLN A 298 33.14 1.66 37.68
CA GLN A 298 32.27 0.55 38.06
C GLN A 298 33.01 -0.53 38.87
N LYS A 299 34.26 -0.83 38.51
CA LYS A 299 35.11 -1.75 39.27
C LYS A 299 35.42 -1.21 40.67
N LEU A 300 35.80 0.06 40.79
CA LEU A 300 36.06 0.72 42.07
C LEU A 300 34.82 0.77 42.97
N VAL A 301 33.62 1.03 42.41
CA VAL A 301 32.35 0.95 43.14
C VAL A 301 32.11 -0.47 43.67
N GLY A 302 32.34 -1.49 42.84
CA GLY A 302 32.22 -2.89 43.25
C GLY A 302 33.20 -3.30 44.35
N ASP A 303 34.43 -2.78 44.34
CA ASP A 303 35.43 -3.02 45.39
C ASP A 303 35.11 -2.23 46.68
N SER A 304 34.58 -1.01 46.57
CA SER A 304 34.08 -0.23 47.73
C SER A 304 32.93 -0.94 48.45
N GLN A 305 31.99 -1.53 47.70
CA GLN A 305 30.88 -2.30 48.29
C GLN A 305 31.36 -3.53 49.07
N LYS A 306 32.41 -4.22 48.61
CA LYS A 306 33.02 -5.34 49.36
C LYS A 306 33.63 -4.84 50.67
N LEU A 307 34.38 -3.74 50.62
CA LEU A 307 34.99 -3.14 51.80
C LEU A 307 33.95 -2.66 52.83
N GLU A 308 32.80 -2.14 52.39
CA GLU A 308 31.69 -1.80 53.28
C GLU A 308 31.11 -3.02 54.00
N VAL A 309 30.97 -4.15 53.29
CA VAL A 309 30.52 -5.43 53.88
C VAL A 309 31.55 -5.98 54.88
N GLU A 310 32.84 -5.98 54.54
CA GLU A 310 33.92 -6.40 55.44
C GLU A 310 34.03 -5.50 56.69
N LEU A 311 33.79 -4.20 56.53
CA LEU A 311 33.78 -3.23 57.63
C LEU A 311 32.54 -3.42 58.53
N ALA A 312 31.40 -3.84 57.97
CA ALA A 312 30.22 -4.20 58.74
C ALA A 312 30.42 -5.49 59.55
N THR A 313 30.95 -6.56 58.93
CA THR A 313 31.23 -7.82 59.66
C THR A 313 32.28 -7.63 60.75
N SER A 314 33.34 -6.84 60.47
CA SER A 314 34.37 -6.49 61.46
C SER A 314 33.80 -5.70 62.65
N LYS A 315 32.84 -4.80 62.42
CA LYS A 315 32.11 -4.10 63.51
C LYS A 315 31.26 -5.05 64.35
N ASP A 316 30.53 -5.96 63.73
CA ASP A 316 29.71 -6.96 64.44
C ASP A 316 30.58 -7.90 65.28
N ASP A 317 31.72 -8.34 64.75
CA ASP A 317 32.67 -9.18 65.49
C ASP A 317 33.35 -8.40 66.62
N TYR A 318 33.68 -7.12 66.42
CA TYR A 318 34.15 -6.25 67.51
C TYR A 318 33.10 -6.08 68.61
N ALA A 319 31.81 -5.92 68.25
CA ALA A 319 30.73 -5.82 69.23
C ALA A 319 30.61 -7.10 70.07
N LYS A 320 30.64 -8.29 69.46
CA LYS A 320 30.66 -9.59 70.17
C LYS A 320 31.86 -9.72 71.12
N VAL A 321 33.05 -9.28 70.70
CA VAL A 321 34.25 -9.29 71.55
C VAL A 321 34.09 -8.35 72.75
N MET A 322 33.46 -7.18 72.57
CA MET A 322 33.16 -6.25 73.67
C MET A 322 32.10 -6.79 74.63
N GLU A 323 31.06 -7.47 74.13
CA GLU A 323 30.08 -8.18 74.97
C GLU A 323 30.76 -9.27 75.79
N TYR A 324 31.55 -10.14 75.17
CA TYR A 324 32.32 -11.19 75.86
C TYR A 324 33.29 -10.62 76.91
N GLN A 325 33.93 -9.48 76.63
CA GLN A 325 34.80 -8.80 77.61
C GLN A 325 33.99 -8.28 78.81
N ASN A 326 32.77 -7.81 78.61
CA ASN A 326 31.88 -7.33 79.66
C ASN A 326 31.31 -8.50 80.48
N GLU A 327 30.95 -9.62 79.86
CA GLU A 327 30.55 -10.86 80.52
C GLU A 327 31.68 -11.42 81.40
N LEU A 328 32.92 -11.47 80.90
CA LEU A 328 34.10 -11.87 81.68
C LEU A 328 34.30 -10.98 82.92
N LYS A 329 34.19 -9.65 82.76
CA LYS A 329 34.28 -8.70 83.89
C LYS A 329 33.17 -8.94 84.92
N ALA A 330 31.93 -9.15 84.47
CA ALA A 330 30.80 -9.45 85.35
C ALA A 330 30.97 -10.80 86.08
N GLY A 331 31.51 -11.81 85.40
CA GLY A 331 31.86 -13.11 85.97
C GLY A 331 32.90 -13.02 87.08
N ILE A 332 33.95 -12.20 86.87
CA ILE A 332 34.98 -11.94 87.90
C ILE A 332 34.37 -11.26 89.14
N VAL A 333 33.51 -10.26 88.96
CA VAL A 333 32.83 -9.58 90.08
C VAL A 333 31.92 -10.54 90.85
N ASN A 334 31.14 -11.38 90.17
CA ASN A 334 30.28 -12.38 90.81
C ASN A 334 31.07 -13.50 91.50
N ALA A 335 32.25 -13.86 91.01
CA ALA A 335 33.14 -14.81 91.67
C ALA A 335 33.74 -14.23 92.98
N GLN A 336 34.09 -12.93 92.98
CA GLN A 336 34.57 -12.23 94.17
C GLN A 336 33.46 -12.00 95.21
N GLY A 337 32.20 -11.82 94.78
CA GLY A 337 31.05 -11.66 95.67
C GLY A 337 30.58 -12.93 96.41
N LYS A 338 31.12 -14.12 96.07
CA LYS A 338 30.78 -15.40 96.72
C LYS A 338 31.73 -15.81 97.86
N GLN A 339 32.70 -14.96 98.23
CA GLN A 339 33.57 -15.15 99.39
C GLN A 339 33.24 -14.13 100.51
N VAL A 340 32.05 -14.24 101.11
CA VAL A 340 31.69 -13.63 102.40
C VAL A 340 30.85 -14.64 103.18
#